data_AF-A0A0D3BZ47-F1
#
_entry.id   AF-A0A0D3BZ47-F1
#
_cell.length_a   1.000
_cell.length_b   1.000
_cell.length_c   1.000
_cell.angle_alpha   90.00
_cell.angle_beta   90.00
_cell.angle_gamma   90.00
#
_symmetry.space_group_name_H-M   'P 1'
#
loop_
_entity.id
_entity.type
_entity.pdbx_description
1 polymer ?
#
loop_
_entity_poly.entity_id
_entity_poly.type
_entity_poly.pdbx_seq_one_letter_code
_entity_poly.pdbx_strand_id
1 'polypeptide(L)'
;MDPTEERRHAKRQNDYINMLGFVADSEYGIPRRCPCDGRITVEEEIERLTKRVEEAEQVMLGTSNLSKQIKTLEEQVKTLSEQVDYLTVQVATLEKVSFD
;
A
#
# COMPACT_ATOMS: atom_id res chain seq x y z
N MET A 1 -3.67 53.51 21.05
CA MET A 1 -3.74 52.23 20.34
C MET A 1 -5.05 51.55 20.70
N ASP A 2 -5.75 50.96 19.73
CA ASP A 2 -7.01 50.23 19.98
C ASP A 2 -6.69 48.75 20.33
N PRO A 3 -7.01 48.30 21.56
CA PRO A 3 -6.76 46.91 21.97
C PRO A 3 -7.47 45.85 21.11
N THR A 4 -8.55 46.23 20.42
CA THR A 4 -9.31 45.33 19.54
C THR A 4 -8.60 45.12 18.21
N GLU A 5 -7.94 46.16 17.70
CA GLU A 5 -7.09 46.11 16.51
C GLU A 5 -5.88 45.20 16.74
N GLU A 6 -5.23 45.32 17.90
CA GLU A 6 -4.08 44.50 18.30
C GLU A 6 -4.43 43.02 18.41
N ARG A 7 -5.57 42.68 19.03
CA ARG A 7 -6.05 41.29 19.09
C ARG A 7 -6.33 40.71 17.71
N ARG A 8 -6.94 41.49 16.81
CA ARG A 8 -7.19 41.07 15.43
C ARG A 8 -5.88 40.84 14.67
N HIS A 9 -4.89 41.69 14.90
CA HIS A 9 -3.56 41.53 14.31
C HIS A 9 -2.85 40.27 14.81
N ALA A 10 -2.85 40.03 16.13
CA ALA A 10 -2.24 38.84 16.73
C ALA A 10 -2.91 37.54 16.23
N LYS A 11 -4.24 37.51 16.12
CA LYS A 11 -4.96 36.35 15.58
C LYS A 11 -4.53 36.04 14.14
N ARG A 12 -4.46 37.05 13.26
CA ARG A 12 -4.01 36.86 11.87
C ARG A 12 -2.59 36.34 11.77
N GLN A 13 -1.69 36.83 12.64
CA GLN A 13 -0.33 36.32 12.69
C GLN A 13 -0.28 34.86 13.12
N ASN A 14 -1.08 34.46 14.12
CA ASN A 14 -1.15 33.08 14.56
C ASN A 14 -1.72 32.15 13.46
N ASP A 15 -2.79 32.58 12.80
CA ASP A 15 -3.41 31.83 11.69
C ASP A 15 -2.41 31.64 10.53
N TYR A 16 -1.60 32.66 10.22
CA TYR A 16 -0.54 32.59 9.21
C TYR A 16 0.59 31.61 9.60
N ILE A 17 1.06 31.67 10.85
CA ILE A 17 2.09 30.77 11.38
C ILE A 17 1.61 29.31 11.35
N ASN A 18 0.35 29.06 11.67
CA ASN A 18 -0.24 27.73 11.63
C ASN A 18 -0.33 27.19 10.20
N MET A 19 -0.80 28.01 9.25
CA MET A 19 -0.82 27.65 7.83
C MET A 19 0.57 27.26 7.32
N LEU A 20 1.60 28.06 7.62
CA LEU A 20 2.99 27.73 7.27
C LEU A 20 3.47 26.43 7.91
N GLY A 21 3.05 26.14 9.14
CA GLY A 21 3.34 24.89 9.83
C GLY A 21 2.77 23.68 9.08
N PHE A 22 1.51 23.76 8.62
CA PHE A 22 0.88 22.69 7.85
C PHE A 22 1.53 22.49 6.48
N VAL A 23 1.94 23.57 5.80
CA VAL A 23 2.68 23.47 4.53
C VAL A 23 3.99 22.73 4.75
N ALA A 24 4.79 23.11 5.74
CA ALA A 24 6.04 22.42 6.05
C ALA A 24 5.80 20.94 6.40
N ASP A 25 4.83 20.64 7.25
CA ASP A 25 4.49 19.26 7.63
C ASP A 25 4.06 18.40 6.42
N SER A 26 3.37 19.01 5.44
CA SER A 26 3.01 18.34 4.19
C SER A 26 4.20 18.08 3.25
N GLU A 27 5.18 18.98 3.23
CA GLU A 27 6.42 18.85 2.44
C GLU A 27 7.36 17.79 3.02
N TYR A 28 7.50 17.73 4.34
CA TYR A 28 8.36 16.74 5.01
C TYR A 28 7.70 15.35 5.15
N GLY A 29 6.39 15.24 4.90
CA GLY A 29 5.63 13.98 4.93
C GLY A 29 5.35 13.41 6.34
N ILE A 30 5.96 13.97 7.38
CA ILE A 30 5.73 13.60 8.79
C ILE A 30 5.28 14.85 9.55
N PRO A 31 4.00 14.95 9.95
CA PRO A 31 3.52 16.07 10.73
C PRO A 31 4.23 16.19 12.08
N ARG A 32 4.73 17.38 12.42
CA ARG A 32 5.34 17.65 13.73
C ARG A 32 4.34 18.23 14.74
N ARG A 33 3.13 18.55 14.28
CA ARG A 33 2.03 19.06 15.12
C ARG A 33 0.79 18.21 14.94
N CYS A 34 0.13 17.89 16.04
CA CYS A 34 -1.19 17.27 16.04
C CYS A 34 -2.23 18.30 15.58
N PRO A 35 -3.25 17.90 14.80
CA PRO A 35 -4.43 18.74 14.53
C PRO A 35 -5.12 19.26 15.81
N CYS A 36 -4.84 18.64 16.95
CA CYS A 36 -5.29 19.00 18.29
C CYS A 36 -4.40 20.03 19.01
N ASP A 37 -3.48 20.70 18.31
CA ASP A 37 -2.49 21.67 18.86
C ASP A 37 -1.44 21.06 19.82
N GLY A 38 -1.42 19.73 19.93
CA GLY A 38 -0.37 18.98 20.62
C GLY A 38 0.92 18.91 19.82
N ARG A 39 2.07 18.94 20.50
CA ARG A 39 3.38 18.66 19.88
C ARG A 39 3.52 17.15 19.74
N ILE A 40 3.73 16.67 18.51
CA ILE A 40 4.07 15.27 18.27
C ILE A 40 5.54 15.09 18.64
N THR A 41 5.84 14.14 19.50
CA THR A 41 7.22 13.84 19.87
C THR A 41 7.87 12.93 18.83
N VAL A 42 9.19 13.04 18.69
CA VAL A 42 9.95 12.15 17.80
C VAL A 42 9.78 10.68 18.23
N GLU A 43 9.62 10.43 19.53
CA GLU A 43 9.43 9.09 20.09
C GLU A 43 8.10 8.47 19.65
N GLU A 44 6.98 9.20 19.73
CA GLU A 44 5.66 8.73 19.27
C GLU A 44 5.66 8.39 17.77
N GLU A 45 6.36 9.19 16.95
CA GLU A 45 6.48 8.92 15.52
C GLU A 45 7.37 7.72 15.22
N ILE A 46 8.46 7.54 15.97
CA ILE A 46 9.30 6.34 15.85
C ILE A 46 8.49 5.10 16.19
N GLU A 47 7.70 5.11 17.27
CA GLU A 47 6.85 3.97 17.65
C GLU A 47 5.81 3.67 16.56
N ARG A 48 5.12 4.70 16.05
CA ARG A 48 4.14 4.56 14.97
C ARG A 48 4.76 3.99 13.70
N LEU A 49 5.93 4.50 13.30
CA LEU A 49 6.62 4.05 12.10
C LEU A 49 7.18 2.63 12.26
N THR A 50 7.67 2.27 13.45
CA THR A 50 8.15 0.92 13.76
C THR A 50 7.04 -0.09 13.53
N LYS A 51 5.85 0.14 14.07
CA LYS A 51 4.69 -0.72 13.86
C LYS A 51 4.33 -0.88 12.37
N ARG A 52 4.36 0.21 11.60
CA ARG A 52 4.09 0.17 10.15
C ARG A 52 5.15 -0.61 9.37
N VAL A 53 6.41 -0.56 9.80
CA VAL A 53 7.50 -1.34 9.20
C VAL A 53 7.29 -2.83 9.49
N GLU A 54 6.97 -3.20 10.73
CA GLU A 54 6.66 -4.59 11.09
C GLU A 54 5.48 -5.14 10.25
N GLU A 55 4.41 -4.37 10.10
CA GLU A 55 3.27 -4.74 9.24
C GLU A 55 3.70 -4.93 7.77
N ALA A 56 4.53 -4.03 7.25
CA ALA A 56 5.04 -4.12 5.87
C ALA A 56 5.93 -5.35 5.66
N GLU A 57 6.76 -5.73 6.64
CA GLU A 57 7.58 -6.93 6.60
C GLU A 57 6.73 -8.20 6.50
N GLN A 58 5.64 -8.28 7.27
CA GLN A 58 4.69 -9.41 7.19
C GLN A 58 4.04 -9.50 5.81
N VAL A 59 3.66 -8.37 5.21
CA VAL A 59 3.10 -8.32 3.85
C VAL A 59 4.14 -8.78 2.82
N MET A 60 5.41 -8.36 2.95
CA MET A 60 6.49 -8.79 2.06
C MET A 60 6.72 -10.31 2.13
N LEU A 61 6.75 -10.88 3.33
CA LEU A 61 6.86 -12.32 3.52
C LEU A 61 5.70 -13.06 2.86
N GLY A 62 4.46 -12.62 3.10
CA GLY A 62 3.26 -13.16 2.46
C GLY A 62 3.34 -13.11 0.93
N THR A 63 3.74 -11.96 0.38
CA THR A 63 3.91 -11.76 -1.07
C THR A 63 4.92 -12.73 -1.67
N SER A 64 6.05 -12.95 -0.98
CA SER A 64 7.09 -13.88 -1.44
C SER A 64 6.60 -15.33 -1.50
N ASN A 65 5.76 -15.74 -0.54
CA ASN A 65 5.18 -17.07 -0.49
C ASN A 65 4.11 -17.26 -1.57
N LEU A 66 3.23 -16.28 -1.76
CA LEU A 66 2.24 -16.30 -2.82
C LEU A 66 2.89 -16.35 -4.20
N SER A 67 3.98 -15.60 -4.42
CA SER A 67 4.73 -15.65 -5.68
C SER A 67 5.25 -17.06 -6.01
N LYS A 68 5.74 -17.80 -5.00
CA LYS A 68 6.17 -19.20 -5.20
C LYS A 68 4.99 -20.11 -5.56
N GLN A 69 3.86 -19.95 -4.88
CA GLN A 69 2.65 -20.74 -5.18
C GLN A 69 2.13 -20.47 -6.59
N ILE A 70 2.13 -19.21 -7.03
CA ILE A 70 1.73 -18.82 -8.39
C ILE A 70 2.61 -19.52 -9.42
N LYS A 71 3.93 -19.51 -9.27
CA LYS A 71 4.85 -20.21 -10.19
C LYS A 71 4.56 -21.70 -10.29
N THR A 72 4.33 -22.36 -9.16
CA THR A 72 3.95 -23.78 -9.14
C THR A 72 2.62 -24.02 -9.85
N LEU A 73 1.62 -23.15 -9.65
CA LEU A 73 0.34 -23.25 -10.35
C LEU A 73 0.49 -23.02 -11.86
N GLU A 74 1.33 -22.08 -12.29
CA GLU A 74 1.62 -21.83 -13.71
C GLU A 74 2.21 -23.08 -14.38
N GLU A 75 3.15 -23.77 -13.72
CA GLU A 75 3.74 -25.03 -14.21
C GLU A 75 2.70 -26.16 -14.29
N GLN A 76 1.82 -26.26 -13.29
CA GLN A 76 0.73 -27.25 -13.27
C GLN A 76 -0.27 -27.01 -14.40
N VAL A 77 -0.69 -25.75 -14.63
CA VAL A 77 -1.60 -25.39 -15.71
C VAL A 77 -1.00 -25.70 -17.08
N LYS A 78 0.30 -25.44 -17.26
CA LYS A 78 1.02 -25.77 -18.49
C LYS A 78 1.00 -27.28 -18.76
N THR A 79 1.34 -28.08 -17.75
CA THR A 79 1.33 -29.54 -17.85
C THR A 79 -0.06 -30.07 -18.20
N LEU A 80 -1.10 -29.55 -17.53
CA LEU A 80 -2.48 -29.96 -17.79
C LEU A 80 -2.92 -29.59 -19.21
N SER A 81 -2.50 -28.43 -19.71
CA SER A 81 -2.81 -27.99 -21.09
C SER A 81 -2.21 -28.94 -22.13
N GLU A 82 -0.95 -29.34 -21.95
CA GLU A 82 -0.29 -30.32 -22.82
C GLU A 82 -1.01 -31.69 -22.79
N GLN A 83 -1.49 -32.11 -21.62
CA GLN A 83 -2.27 -33.35 -21.48
C GLN A 83 -3.62 -33.27 -22.21
N VAL A 84 -4.31 -32.12 -22.12
CA VAL A 84 -5.57 -31.90 -22.83
C VAL A 84 -5.35 -31.96 -24.34
N ASP A 85 -4.33 -31.28 -24.87
CA ASP A 85 -4.01 -31.29 -26.30
C ASP A 85 -3.75 -32.72 -26.80
N TYR A 86 -2.98 -33.51 -26.05
CA TYR A 86 -2.71 -34.90 -26.37
C TYR A 86 -3.98 -35.76 -26.41
N LEU A 87 -4.84 -35.64 -25.39
CA LEU A 87 -6.10 -36.37 -25.35
C LEU A 87 -7.06 -35.93 -26.47
N THR A 88 -7.09 -34.65 -26.82
CA THR A 88 -7.87 -34.14 -27.95
C THR A 88 -7.48 -34.83 -29.26
N VAL A 89 -6.19 -35.01 -29.52
CA VAL A 89 -5.71 -35.74 -30.71
C VAL A 89 -6.10 -37.23 -30.67
N GLN A 90 -5.99 -37.87 -29.51
CA GLN A 90 -6.39 -39.27 -29.36
C GLN A 90 -7.89 -39.47 -29.64
N VAL A 91 -8.74 -38.61 -29.07
CA VAL A 91 -10.20 -38.67 -29.28
C VAL A 91 -10.52 -38.49 -30.75
N ALA A 92 -9.94 -37.50 -31.43
CA ALA A 92 -10.16 -37.29 -32.86
C ALA A 92 -9.71 -38.47 -33.73
N THR A 93 -8.67 -39.20 -33.30
CA THR A 93 -8.22 -40.42 -33.99
C THR A 93 -9.19 -41.58 -33.77
N LEU A 94 -9.65 -41.77 -32.53
CA LEU A 94 -10.62 -42.80 -32.17
C LEU A 94 -11.97 -42.59 -32.86
N GLU A 95 -12.43 -41.34 -32.99
CA GLU A 95 -13.64 -41.01 -33.71
C GLU A 95 -13.54 -41.46 -35.17
N LYS A 96 -12.45 -41.15 -35.87
CA LYS A 96 -12.26 -41.56 -37.27
C LYS A 96 -12.36 -43.08 -37.45
N VAL A 97 -11.65 -43.86 -36.64
CA VAL A 97 -11.66 -45.33 -36.75
C VAL A 97 -12.96 -45.99 -36.29
N SER A 98 -13.83 -45.27 -35.57
CA SER A 98 -15.11 -45.80 -35.08
C SER A 98 -16.27 -45.54 -36.03
N PHE A 99 -16.10 -44.63 -37.00
CA PHE A 99 -17.12 -44.27 -38.00
C PHE A 99 -16.76 -44.67 -39.44
N ASP A 100 -15.55 -45.21 -39.66
CA ASP A 100 -15.18 -45.98 -40.85
C ASP A 100 -15.71 -47.43 -40.76
#